data_AF-A0A534JKV9-F1
#
_entry.id   AF-A0A534JKV9-F1
#
_cell.length_a   1.000
_cell.length_b   1.000
_cell.length_c   1.000
_cell.angle_alpha   90.00
_cell.angle_beta   90.00
_cell.angle_gamma   90.00
#
_symmetry.space_group_name_H-M   'P 1'
#
loop_
_entity.id
_entity.type
_entity.pdbx_description
1 polymer ?
#
loop_
_entity_poly.entity_id
_entity_poly.type
_entity_poly.pdbx_seq_one_letter_code
_entity_poly.pdbx_strand_id
1 'polypeptide(L)'
;MSWEKEEKEKGMTRREWVQIGVGAGLVASLAGLGGLVAGQILPPPYKFTGEIRETIQYTKFPTPQWWNTKAGTPVRVSDFQEWQGATGVWRGLFQDDKYVPGTGFPVIIVRIKRESQFFSVPPPSQMPAPLPTGFNLYFDDATLDAANGGTRILVFFDRCVHLCCYPGWHVVDNPPPGRDYSAYGASPPTYVQFKQDPIYCVCHGSQYEPMVLIVNVNDKSGAKYVGAERVHGPAPRALPVIPVQAQGLNLVGGMADPNWYVYC
;
A
#
# COMPACT_ATOMS: atom_id res chain seq x y z
N MET A 1 73.20 45.26 4.37
CA MET A 1 72.90 45.86 3.05
C MET A 1 71.77 45.03 2.46
N SER A 2 70.59 45.64 2.34
CA SER A 2 69.33 45.08 1.83
C SER A 2 69.28 45.15 0.31
N TRP A 3 68.80 44.11 -0.36
CA TRP A 3 68.09 44.21 -1.64
C TRP A 3 67.21 42.96 -1.85
N GLU A 4 66.03 42.92 -1.23
CA GLU A 4 64.91 42.12 -1.72
C GLU A 4 64.01 43.04 -2.55
N LYS A 5 63.66 42.57 -3.75
CA LYS A 5 62.73 43.26 -4.66
C LYS A 5 61.32 43.13 -4.09
N GLU A 6 60.70 44.26 -3.73
CA GLU A 6 59.26 44.35 -3.49
C GLU A 6 58.51 44.25 -4.83
N GLU A 7 57.72 43.19 -5.01
CA GLU A 7 56.69 43.12 -6.05
C GLU A 7 55.51 44.01 -5.64
N LYS A 8 55.15 44.96 -6.51
CA LYS A 8 53.97 45.83 -6.33
C LYS A 8 52.68 45.01 -6.41
N GLU A 9 51.87 45.07 -5.37
CA GLU A 9 50.48 44.59 -5.39
C GLU A 9 49.67 45.26 -6.51
N LYS A 10 49.06 44.44 -7.36
CA LYS A 10 48.25 44.89 -8.48
C LYS A 10 46.83 45.13 -7.99
N GLY A 11 46.48 46.39 -7.75
CA GLY A 11 45.13 46.79 -7.35
C GLY A 11 44.08 46.49 -8.42
N MET A 12 42.86 46.14 -7.97
CA MET A 12 41.72 45.78 -8.80
C MET A 12 41.36 46.91 -9.79
N THR A 13 41.20 46.54 -11.05
CA THR A 13 40.90 47.47 -12.14
C THR A 13 39.42 47.84 -12.18
N ARG A 14 39.09 49.01 -12.75
CA ARG A 14 37.70 49.48 -12.91
C ARG A 14 36.81 48.48 -13.67
N ARG A 15 37.41 47.68 -14.57
CA ARG A 15 36.72 46.62 -15.33
C ARG A 15 36.34 45.43 -14.45
N GLU A 16 37.22 45.03 -13.53
CA GLU A 16 36.95 43.95 -12.56
C GLU A 16 35.84 44.37 -11.58
N TRP A 17 35.80 45.63 -11.16
CA TRP A 17 34.72 46.17 -10.32
C TRP A 17 33.34 46.13 -11.00
N VAL A 18 33.28 46.50 -12.29
CA VAL A 18 32.03 46.43 -13.07
C VAL A 18 31.61 44.98 -13.32
N GLN A 19 32.57 44.07 -13.56
CA GLN A 19 32.26 42.64 -13.72
C GLN A 19 31.71 42.02 -12.43
N ILE A 20 32.24 42.40 -11.26
CA ILE A 20 31.70 41.97 -9.96
C ILE A 20 30.28 42.52 -9.76
N GLY A 21 30.02 43.79 -10.08
CA GLY A 21 28.69 44.40 -9.96
C GLY A 21 27.63 43.75 -10.86
N VAL A 22 27.97 43.47 -12.13
CA VAL A 22 27.07 42.79 -13.07
C VAL A 22 26.84 41.33 -12.67
N GLY A 23 27.88 40.62 -12.19
CA GLY A 23 27.78 39.26 -11.69
C GLY A 23 26.91 39.15 -10.44
N ALA A 24 27.07 40.06 -9.48
CA ALA A 24 26.27 40.09 -8.25
C ALA A 24 24.79 40.43 -8.54
N GLY A 25 24.51 41.33 -9.49
CA GLY A 25 23.14 41.65 -9.92
C GLY A 25 22.42 40.48 -10.61
N LEU A 26 23.14 39.70 -11.43
CA LEU A 26 22.60 38.49 -12.08
C LEU A 26 22.30 37.36 -11.07
N VAL A 27 23.15 37.16 -10.06
CA VAL A 27 22.92 36.13 -9.02
C VAL A 27 21.75 36.52 -8.10
N ALA A 28 21.64 37.81 -7.73
CA ALA A 28 20.54 38.28 -6.90
C ALA A 28 19.18 38.22 -7.61
N SER A 29 19.14 38.51 -8.92
CA SER A 29 17.90 38.45 -9.71
C SER A 29 17.43 37.00 -9.97
N LEU A 30 18.35 36.05 -10.19
CA LEU A 30 18.02 34.63 -10.32
C LEU A 30 17.54 34.01 -8.99
N ALA A 31 18.14 34.40 -7.86
CA ALA A 31 17.69 33.95 -6.55
C ALA A 31 16.30 34.53 -6.18
N GLY A 32 16.05 35.81 -6.48
CA GLY A 32 14.78 36.48 -6.24
C GLY A 32 13.63 35.91 -7.07
N LEU A 33 13.86 35.60 -8.35
CA LEU A 33 12.85 34.98 -9.22
C LEU A 33 12.65 33.49 -8.90
N GLY A 34 13.71 32.74 -8.57
CA GLY A 34 13.60 31.32 -8.20
C GLY A 34 12.80 31.09 -6.91
N GLY A 35 13.00 31.93 -5.89
CA GLY A 35 12.25 31.86 -4.62
C GLY A 35 10.78 32.25 -4.75
N LEU A 36 10.47 33.26 -5.57
CA LEU A 36 9.10 33.73 -5.80
C LEU A 36 8.28 32.79 -6.69
N VAL A 37 8.92 32.09 -7.64
CA VAL A 37 8.22 31.14 -8.53
C VAL A 37 8.04 29.77 -7.86
N ALA A 38 9.03 29.27 -7.10
CA ALA A 38 8.90 27.99 -6.40
C ALA A 38 7.89 28.06 -5.22
N GLY A 39 7.85 29.19 -4.50
CA GLY A 39 6.93 29.39 -3.37
C GLY A 39 5.45 29.51 -3.75
N GLN A 40 5.13 29.77 -5.02
CA GLN A 40 3.74 29.75 -5.51
C GLN A 40 3.32 28.39 -6.10
N ILE A 41 4.28 27.52 -6.41
CA ILE A 41 4.04 26.18 -6.96
C ILE A 41 4.00 25.13 -5.84
N LEU A 42 4.73 25.35 -4.76
CA LEU A 42 4.72 24.48 -3.60
C LEU A 42 3.66 24.95 -2.61
N PRO A 43 2.53 24.22 -2.44
CA PRO A 43 1.60 24.54 -1.36
C PRO A 43 2.39 24.56 -0.04
N PRO A 44 2.04 25.46 0.91
CA PRO A 44 2.67 25.45 2.22
C PRO A 44 2.63 24.03 2.77
N PRO A 45 3.71 23.54 3.42
CA PRO A 45 3.76 22.18 3.92
C PRO A 45 2.51 21.94 4.76
N TYR A 46 1.66 21.00 4.32
CA TYR A 46 0.44 20.63 5.04
C TYR A 46 0.86 20.27 6.46
N LYS A 47 0.44 21.07 7.44
CA LYS A 47 0.58 20.72 8.84
C LYS A 47 -0.41 19.59 9.11
N PHE A 48 0.06 18.35 9.03
CA PHE A 48 -0.72 17.18 9.40
C PHE A 48 -0.87 17.16 10.93
N THR A 49 -1.94 17.75 11.44
CA THR A 49 -2.27 17.78 12.87
C THR A 49 -3.31 16.72 13.26
N GLY A 50 -3.62 15.81 12.33
CA GLY A 50 -4.63 14.76 12.52
C GLY A 50 -4.13 13.51 13.23
N GLU A 51 -5.06 12.62 13.53
CA GLU A 51 -4.82 11.32 14.14
C GLU A 51 -4.61 10.25 13.06
N ILE A 52 -3.59 9.40 13.21
CA ILE A 52 -3.46 8.18 12.40
C ILE A 52 -4.24 7.06 13.08
N ARG A 53 -5.22 6.47 12.39
CA ARG A 53 -6.08 5.41 12.95
C ARG A 53 -5.71 4.03 12.41
N GLU A 54 -5.56 3.06 13.31
CA GLU A 54 -5.31 1.65 12.94
C GLU A 54 -6.59 0.92 12.49
N THR A 55 -7.78 1.46 12.81
CA THR A 55 -9.06 0.96 12.31
C THR A 55 -9.14 1.08 10.80
N ILE A 56 -9.49 -0.01 10.12
CA ILE A 56 -9.68 0.00 8.67
C ILE A 56 -11.01 0.70 8.36
N GLN A 57 -10.99 1.58 7.36
CA GLN A 57 -12.14 2.42 6.99
C GLN A 57 -12.53 2.10 5.55
N TYR A 58 -13.83 1.97 5.28
CA TYR A 58 -14.27 1.75 3.90
C TYR A 58 -13.90 2.94 3.01
N THR A 59 -13.47 2.64 1.79
CA THR A 59 -13.32 3.64 0.73
C THR A 59 -14.45 3.51 -0.28
N LYS A 60 -14.77 4.61 -0.98
CA LYS A 60 -15.78 4.59 -2.05
C LYS A 60 -15.15 4.06 -3.33
N PHE A 61 -15.75 3.04 -3.94
CA PHE A 61 -15.34 2.54 -5.25
C PHE A 61 -15.98 3.37 -6.38
N PRO A 62 -15.34 3.52 -7.56
CA PRO A 62 -15.89 4.35 -8.64
C PRO A 62 -17.22 3.84 -9.21
N THR A 63 -17.41 2.53 -9.27
CA THR A 63 -18.66 1.90 -9.69
C THR A 63 -19.54 1.54 -8.49
N PRO A 64 -20.85 1.33 -8.67
CA PRO A 64 -21.73 0.88 -7.59
C PRO A 64 -21.24 -0.43 -6.97
N GLN A 65 -20.97 -0.40 -5.66
CA GLN A 65 -20.55 -1.55 -4.87
C GLN A 65 -21.34 -1.61 -3.56
N TRP A 66 -21.51 -2.80 -3.00
CA TRP A 66 -22.34 -3.03 -1.81
C TRP A 66 -21.90 -2.20 -0.60
N TRP A 67 -20.61 -1.86 -0.51
CA TRP A 67 -20.04 -1.09 0.60
C TRP A 67 -19.97 0.42 0.34
N ASN A 68 -20.34 0.93 -0.85
CA ASN A 68 -20.15 2.34 -1.18
C ASN A 68 -20.88 3.30 -0.24
N THR A 69 -22.02 2.88 0.31
CA THR A 69 -22.80 3.65 1.30
C THR A 69 -22.14 3.70 2.69
N LYS A 70 -21.13 2.86 2.93
CA LYS A 70 -20.34 2.79 4.17
C LYS A 70 -19.02 3.56 4.08
N ALA A 71 -18.72 4.22 2.96
CA ALA A 71 -17.46 4.93 2.78
C ALA A 71 -17.21 5.95 3.91
N GLY A 72 -16.00 5.90 4.49
CA GLY A 72 -15.60 6.72 5.64
C GLY A 72 -16.01 6.16 7.01
N THR A 73 -16.69 5.02 7.06
CA THR A 73 -17.00 4.34 8.33
C THR A 73 -16.08 3.14 8.58
N PRO A 74 -15.89 2.72 9.85
CA PRO A 74 -15.10 1.54 10.18
C PRO A 74 -15.60 0.28 9.47
N VAL A 75 -14.67 -0.52 8.97
CA VAL A 75 -14.95 -1.87 8.47
C VAL A 75 -15.31 -2.76 9.64
N ARG A 76 -16.45 -3.46 9.55
CA ARG A 76 -16.88 -4.41 10.58
C ARG A 76 -16.73 -5.84 10.12
N VAL A 77 -16.30 -6.72 11.01
CA VAL A 77 -16.13 -8.16 10.70
C VAL A 77 -17.44 -8.84 10.29
N SER A 78 -18.58 -8.31 10.72
CA SER A 78 -19.92 -8.82 10.45
C SER A 78 -20.57 -8.27 9.17
N ASP A 79 -19.92 -7.33 8.47
CA ASP A 79 -20.54 -6.67 7.30
C ASP A 79 -20.52 -7.53 6.04
N PHE A 80 -19.62 -8.52 5.96
CA PHE A 80 -19.33 -9.28 4.75
C PHE A 80 -20.07 -10.61 4.74
N GLN A 81 -20.65 -10.95 3.59
CA GLN A 81 -21.09 -12.30 3.25
C GLN A 81 -19.93 -13.11 2.66
N GLU A 82 -20.09 -14.44 2.59
CA GLU A 82 -19.14 -15.32 1.91
C GLU A 82 -18.81 -14.77 0.49
N TRP A 83 -17.51 -14.74 0.17
CA TRP A 83 -16.94 -14.26 -1.10
C TRP A 83 -17.08 -12.78 -1.42
N GLN A 84 -17.61 -11.97 -0.49
CA GLN A 84 -17.59 -10.51 -0.65
C GLN A 84 -16.20 -9.93 -0.35
N GLY A 85 -15.85 -8.91 -1.12
CA GLY A 85 -14.71 -8.05 -0.84
C GLY A 85 -15.13 -6.59 -0.73
N ALA A 86 -14.22 -5.76 -0.22
CA ALA A 86 -14.36 -4.32 -0.21
C ALA A 86 -12.98 -3.66 -0.26
N THR A 87 -12.94 -2.41 -0.72
CA THR A 87 -11.75 -1.56 -0.60
C THR A 87 -11.81 -0.73 0.66
N GLY A 88 -10.64 -0.48 1.25
CA GLY A 88 -10.51 0.35 2.42
C GLY A 88 -9.18 1.09 2.50
N VAL A 89 -9.02 1.83 3.59
CA VAL A 89 -7.78 2.47 3.97
C VAL A 89 -7.43 2.10 5.41
N TRP A 90 -6.16 1.79 5.62
CA TRP A 90 -5.57 1.50 6.92
C TRP A 90 -4.50 2.55 7.24
N ARG A 91 -4.41 3.00 8.50
CA ARG A 91 -3.51 4.11 8.91
C ARG A 91 -3.75 5.39 8.12
N GLY A 92 -5.00 5.65 7.75
CA GLY A 92 -5.43 6.92 7.20
C GLY A 92 -5.30 8.03 8.25
N LEU A 93 -5.01 9.24 7.80
CA LEU A 93 -5.03 10.44 8.63
C LEU A 93 -6.46 10.94 8.76
N PHE A 94 -6.85 11.30 9.99
CA PHE A 94 -8.14 11.87 10.31
C PHE A 94 -7.98 13.25 10.92
N GLN A 95 -8.66 14.24 10.37
CA GLN A 95 -8.74 15.59 10.89
C GLN A 95 -10.21 15.92 11.16
N ASP A 96 -10.52 16.31 12.40
CA ASP A 96 -11.90 16.57 12.85
C ASP A 96 -12.85 15.40 12.52
N ASP A 97 -12.40 14.18 12.83
CA ASP A 97 -13.09 12.90 12.53
C ASP A 97 -13.34 12.59 11.05
N LYS A 98 -12.78 13.39 10.13
CA LYS A 98 -12.89 13.15 8.69
C LYS A 98 -11.59 12.57 8.15
N TYR A 99 -11.70 11.48 7.41
CA TYR A 99 -10.59 10.90 6.66
C TYR A 99 -10.04 11.92 5.65
N VAL A 100 -8.73 12.12 5.66
CA VAL A 100 -8.01 12.95 4.69
C VAL A 100 -7.65 12.09 3.47
N PRO A 101 -8.25 12.32 2.30
CA PRO A 101 -8.00 11.50 1.12
C PRO A 101 -6.53 11.46 0.72
N GLY A 102 -6.06 10.29 0.27
CA GLY A 102 -4.68 10.09 -0.18
C GLY A 102 -3.68 9.79 0.95
N THR A 103 -4.15 9.63 2.19
CA THR A 103 -3.31 9.25 3.34
C THR A 103 -3.53 7.79 3.72
N GLY A 104 -2.53 7.15 4.32
CA GLY A 104 -2.60 5.75 4.74
C GLY A 104 -2.34 4.73 3.62
N PHE A 105 -2.45 3.46 3.99
CA PHE A 105 -2.25 2.32 3.11
C PHE A 105 -3.59 1.88 2.52
N PRO A 106 -3.77 1.87 1.19
CA PRO A 106 -4.94 1.26 0.59
C PRO A 106 -4.93 -0.25 0.87
N VAL A 107 -6.10 -0.80 1.18
CA VAL A 107 -6.25 -2.22 1.49
C VAL A 107 -7.43 -2.82 0.75
N ILE A 108 -7.32 -4.11 0.44
CA ILE A 108 -8.40 -4.92 -0.08
C ILE A 108 -8.76 -5.95 0.98
N ILE A 109 -10.02 -5.94 1.39
CA ILE A 109 -10.59 -6.86 2.36
C ILE A 109 -11.31 -7.94 1.56
N VAL A 110 -11.04 -9.21 1.86
CA VAL A 110 -11.73 -10.35 1.24
C VAL A 110 -12.28 -11.28 2.32
N ARG A 111 -13.54 -11.68 2.18
CA ARG A 111 -14.20 -12.69 3.00
C ARG A 111 -14.18 -14.00 2.23
N ILE A 112 -13.45 -14.99 2.74
CA ILE A 112 -13.36 -16.33 2.15
C ILE A 112 -14.15 -17.33 2.98
N LYS A 113 -14.55 -18.44 2.34
CA LYS A 113 -15.10 -19.60 3.05
C LYS A 113 -14.12 -20.11 4.11
N ARG A 114 -14.65 -20.54 5.26
CA ARG A 114 -13.85 -21.20 6.31
C ARG A 114 -13.61 -22.67 5.97
N GLU A 115 -12.77 -22.92 4.96
CA GLU A 115 -12.33 -24.26 4.58
C GLU A 115 -10.86 -24.44 4.95
N SER A 116 -10.52 -25.50 5.69
CA SER A 116 -9.15 -25.74 6.16
C SER A 116 -8.35 -26.63 5.22
N GLN A 117 -9.00 -27.44 4.37
CA GLN A 117 -8.31 -28.31 3.41
C GLN A 117 -7.47 -27.51 2.40
N PHE A 118 -7.96 -26.34 2.00
CA PHE A 118 -7.35 -25.52 0.95
C PHE A 118 -6.77 -24.20 1.46
N PHE A 119 -6.85 -23.95 2.77
CA PHE A 119 -6.33 -22.76 3.40
C PHE A 119 -5.00 -23.06 4.08
N SER A 120 -3.96 -22.34 3.72
CA SER A 120 -2.64 -22.51 4.30
C SER A 120 -1.98 -21.18 4.62
N VAL A 121 -1.30 -21.13 5.77
CA VAL A 121 -0.42 -20.04 6.15
C VAL A 121 0.98 -20.57 6.43
N PRO A 122 2.03 -19.74 6.36
CA PRO A 122 3.37 -20.18 6.72
C PRO A 122 3.40 -20.70 8.17
N PRO A 123 4.11 -21.81 8.44
CA PRO A 123 4.27 -22.29 9.79
C PRO A 123 5.02 -21.25 10.66
N PRO A 124 4.85 -21.27 11.98
CA PRO A 124 5.51 -20.31 12.88
C PRO A 124 7.03 -20.22 12.69
N SER A 125 7.70 -21.32 12.33
CA SER A 125 9.15 -21.36 12.07
C SER A 125 9.60 -20.61 10.83
N GLN A 126 8.68 -20.27 9.91
CA GLN A 126 8.95 -19.53 8.68
C GLN A 126 8.50 -18.06 8.77
N MET A 127 7.84 -17.65 9.85
CA MET A 127 7.36 -16.29 10.02
C MET A 127 8.53 -15.28 10.04
N PRO A 128 8.50 -14.25 9.16
CA PRO A 128 9.67 -13.37 8.98
C PRO A 128 9.84 -12.31 10.06
N ALA A 129 8.74 -11.92 10.72
CA ALA A 129 8.72 -11.02 11.87
C ALA A 129 7.58 -11.45 12.82
N PRO A 130 7.71 -11.23 14.14
CA PRO A 130 6.60 -11.43 15.05
C PRO A 130 5.48 -10.46 14.70
N LEU A 131 4.23 -10.95 14.71
CA LEU A 131 3.07 -10.09 14.57
C LEU A 131 2.87 -9.27 15.87
N PRO A 132 2.29 -8.06 15.80
CA PRO A 132 1.90 -7.34 17.00
C PRO A 132 0.95 -8.19 17.86
N THR A 133 1.03 -8.05 19.19
CA THR A 133 0.22 -8.85 20.12
C THR A 133 -1.28 -8.74 19.78
N GLY A 134 -1.93 -9.90 19.60
CA GLY A 134 -3.36 -9.98 19.27
C GLY A 134 -3.69 -9.98 17.77
N PHE A 135 -2.72 -9.66 16.91
CA PHE A 135 -2.91 -9.64 15.46
C PHE A 135 -2.57 -10.99 14.84
N ASN A 136 -3.33 -11.35 13.81
CA ASN A 136 -3.18 -12.59 13.05
C ASN A 136 -3.14 -12.28 11.55
N LEU A 137 -2.60 -13.18 10.73
CA LEU A 137 -2.57 -13.01 9.27
C LEU A 137 -3.97 -12.99 8.63
N TYR A 138 -4.97 -13.46 9.38
CA TYR A 138 -6.36 -13.50 8.99
C TYR A 138 -7.21 -13.44 10.26
N PHE A 139 -8.44 -12.95 10.13
CA PHE A 139 -9.45 -13.03 11.17
C PHE A 139 -10.31 -14.27 10.92
N ASP A 140 -10.43 -15.14 11.92
CA ASP A 140 -11.20 -16.39 11.87
C ASP A 140 -12.20 -16.42 13.02
N ASP A 141 -13.48 -16.47 12.67
CA ASP A 141 -14.57 -16.60 13.63
C ASP A 141 -15.63 -17.54 13.06
N ALA A 142 -15.77 -18.71 13.69
CA ALA A 142 -16.73 -19.73 13.29
C ALA A 142 -18.19 -19.31 13.50
N THR A 143 -18.45 -18.27 14.30
CA THR A 143 -19.81 -17.78 14.59
C THR A 143 -20.32 -16.80 13.54
N LEU A 144 -19.41 -16.11 12.86
CA LEU A 144 -19.76 -15.21 11.78
C LEU A 144 -20.05 -15.99 10.51
N ASP A 145 -21.30 -15.89 10.04
CA ASP A 145 -21.86 -16.73 8.98
C ASP A 145 -21.96 -18.22 9.36
N ALA A 146 -22.41 -18.49 10.59
CA ALA A 146 -22.61 -19.84 11.11
C ALA A 146 -23.48 -20.73 10.20
N ALA A 147 -24.40 -20.15 9.44
CA ALA A 147 -25.22 -20.87 8.46
C ALA A 147 -24.40 -21.55 7.36
N ASN A 148 -23.21 -21.01 7.04
CA ASN A 148 -22.30 -21.51 6.01
C ASN A 148 -21.02 -22.15 6.59
N GLY A 149 -21.02 -22.47 7.90
CA GLY A 149 -19.87 -23.08 8.59
C GLY A 149 -18.79 -22.10 9.05
N GLY A 150 -19.11 -20.80 9.03
CA GLY A 150 -18.18 -19.73 9.35
C GLY A 150 -17.40 -19.22 8.14
N THR A 151 -16.70 -18.11 8.29
CA THR A 151 -15.89 -17.51 7.22
C THR A 151 -14.63 -16.85 7.79
N ARG A 152 -13.61 -16.63 6.96
CA ARG A 152 -12.36 -15.92 7.32
C ARG A 152 -12.27 -14.60 6.60
N ILE A 153 -11.72 -13.57 7.25
CA ILE A 153 -11.34 -12.30 6.59
C ILE A 153 -9.83 -12.25 6.45
N LEU A 154 -9.38 -11.91 5.25
CA LEU A 154 -8.01 -11.51 4.98
C LEU A 154 -8.01 -10.08 4.48
N VAL A 155 -6.95 -9.36 4.82
CA VAL A 155 -6.73 -8.00 4.36
C VAL A 155 -5.37 -7.98 3.68
N PHE A 156 -5.31 -7.43 2.47
CA PHE A 156 -4.07 -7.31 1.71
C PHE A 156 -3.79 -5.86 1.40
N PHE A 157 -2.51 -5.55 1.21
CA PHE A 157 -2.10 -4.25 0.72
C PHE A 157 -2.57 -4.10 -0.74
N ASP A 158 -3.40 -3.11 -1.01
CA ASP A 158 -4.10 -2.94 -2.31
C ASP A 158 -3.21 -2.23 -3.34
N ARG A 159 -2.04 -2.82 -3.55
CA ARG A 159 -1.04 -2.40 -4.54
C ARG A 159 -0.41 -3.63 -5.16
N CYS A 160 -0.74 -3.88 -6.42
CA CYS A 160 -0.16 -4.95 -7.21
C CYS A 160 1.37 -4.85 -7.21
N VAL A 161 2.05 -5.95 -6.95
CA VAL A 161 3.52 -5.99 -6.83
C VAL A 161 4.25 -5.94 -8.17
N HIS A 162 3.52 -5.88 -9.29
CA HIS A 162 4.08 -5.66 -10.62
C HIS A 162 4.39 -4.16 -10.83
N LEU A 163 3.35 -3.33 -10.95
CA LEU A 163 3.44 -1.90 -11.28
C LEU A 163 2.43 -1.06 -10.49
N CYS A 164 2.11 -1.48 -9.26
CA CYS A 164 1.40 -0.68 -8.26
C CYS A 164 -0.05 -0.25 -8.60
N CYS A 165 -0.66 -0.86 -9.61
CA CYS A 165 -2.11 -0.79 -9.82
C CYS A 165 -2.89 -1.34 -8.61
N TYR A 166 -4.12 -0.90 -8.44
CA TYR A 166 -5.04 -1.45 -7.44
C TYR A 166 -5.65 -2.76 -7.98
N PRO A 167 -5.32 -3.93 -7.42
CA PRO A 167 -6.09 -5.14 -7.70
C PRO A 167 -7.55 -5.02 -7.20
N GLY A 168 -8.40 -5.93 -7.65
CA GLY A 168 -9.79 -6.03 -7.22
C GLY A 168 -10.15 -7.47 -6.86
N TRP A 169 -11.21 -7.61 -6.07
CA TRP A 169 -11.84 -8.88 -5.74
C TRP A 169 -13.30 -8.79 -6.11
N HIS A 170 -13.71 -9.49 -7.16
CA HIS A 170 -15.07 -9.49 -7.72
C HIS A 170 -15.63 -8.11 -8.09
N VAL A 171 -14.75 -7.12 -8.31
CA VAL A 171 -15.14 -5.72 -8.61
C VAL A 171 -14.49 -5.17 -9.87
N VAL A 172 -13.49 -5.89 -10.39
CA VAL A 172 -12.84 -5.62 -11.67
C VAL A 172 -12.81 -6.93 -12.43
N ASP A 173 -13.57 -7.04 -13.51
CA ASP A 173 -13.78 -8.29 -14.25
C ASP A 173 -13.90 -8.05 -15.77
N ASN A 174 -13.56 -6.84 -16.23
CA ASN A 174 -13.56 -6.49 -17.65
C ASN A 174 -12.20 -5.89 -18.08
N PRO A 175 -11.40 -6.61 -18.88
CA PRO A 175 -11.65 -7.98 -19.34
C PRO A 175 -11.61 -9.00 -18.18
N PRO A 176 -12.28 -10.15 -18.33
CA PRO A 176 -12.27 -11.18 -17.30
C PRO A 176 -10.85 -11.72 -17.09
N PRO A 177 -10.52 -12.19 -15.88
CA PRO A 177 -9.21 -12.76 -15.59
C PRO A 177 -8.94 -14.00 -16.47
N GLY A 178 -7.68 -14.12 -16.93
CA GLY A 178 -7.18 -15.35 -17.55
C GLY A 178 -7.21 -16.51 -16.56
N ARG A 179 -7.54 -17.72 -17.03
CA ARG A 179 -7.72 -18.91 -16.17
C ARG A 179 -6.84 -20.08 -16.59
N ASP A 180 -5.82 -19.80 -17.39
CA ASP A 180 -4.75 -20.70 -17.81
C ASP A 180 -3.68 -20.86 -16.72
N TYR A 181 -4.10 -21.10 -15.47
CA TYR A 181 -3.21 -21.22 -14.31
C TYR A 181 -2.13 -22.30 -14.48
N SER A 182 -2.40 -23.35 -15.26
CA SER A 182 -1.44 -24.39 -15.58
C SER A 182 -0.22 -23.87 -16.34
N ALA A 183 -0.37 -22.82 -17.17
CA ALA A 183 0.74 -22.16 -17.85
C ALA A 183 1.70 -21.47 -16.86
N TYR A 184 1.22 -21.22 -15.64
CA TYR A 184 1.95 -20.62 -14.54
C TYR A 184 2.32 -21.63 -13.43
N GLY A 185 2.10 -22.93 -13.68
CA GLY A 185 2.35 -23.98 -12.69
C GLY A 185 1.48 -23.90 -11.44
N ALA A 186 0.34 -23.21 -11.51
CA ALA A 186 -0.52 -22.93 -10.36
C ALA A 186 -1.86 -23.67 -10.44
N SER A 187 -2.44 -23.95 -9.27
CA SER A 187 -3.78 -24.54 -9.11
C SER A 187 -4.52 -23.81 -7.99
N PRO A 188 -4.95 -22.55 -8.20
CA PRO A 188 -5.53 -21.72 -7.16
C PRO A 188 -6.83 -22.33 -6.61
N PRO A 189 -6.90 -22.74 -5.33
CA PRO A 189 -8.11 -23.33 -4.78
C PRO A 189 -9.34 -22.43 -4.87
N THR A 190 -9.16 -21.10 -4.75
CA THR A 190 -10.25 -20.12 -4.90
C THR A 190 -11.04 -20.35 -6.20
N TYR A 191 -10.32 -20.58 -7.31
CA TYR A 191 -10.95 -20.87 -8.59
C TYR A 191 -11.27 -22.34 -8.77
N VAL A 192 -10.29 -23.22 -8.54
CA VAL A 192 -10.42 -24.65 -8.87
C VAL A 192 -11.54 -25.30 -8.06
N GLN A 193 -11.65 -24.97 -6.77
CA GLN A 193 -12.63 -25.58 -5.87
C GLN A 193 -13.91 -24.75 -5.75
N PHE A 194 -13.79 -23.42 -5.65
CA PHE A 194 -14.93 -22.56 -5.31
C PHE A 194 -15.47 -21.71 -6.45
N LYS A 195 -14.85 -21.80 -7.65
CA LYS A 195 -15.26 -21.07 -8.86
C LYS A 195 -15.32 -19.55 -8.66
N GLN A 196 -14.56 -19.03 -7.70
CA GLN A 196 -14.34 -17.60 -7.50
C GLN A 196 -13.04 -17.22 -8.21
N ASP A 197 -12.95 -16.01 -8.74
CA ASP A 197 -11.69 -15.55 -9.32
C ASP A 197 -10.75 -15.08 -8.19
N PRO A 198 -9.45 -15.39 -8.22
CA PRO A 198 -8.49 -14.85 -7.26
C PRO A 198 -8.40 -13.31 -7.35
N ILE A 199 -7.68 -12.68 -6.42
CA ILE A 199 -7.50 -11.22 -6.41
C ILE A 199 -6.84 -10.82 -7.74
N TYR A 200 -7.51 -9.99 -8.53
CA TYR A 200 -7.16 -9.74 -9.93
C TYR A 200 -6.74 -8.29 -10.17
N CYS A 201 -5.57 -8.11 -10.76
CA CYS A 201 -5.08 -6.83 -11.22
C CYS A 201 -5.27 -6.70 -12.73
N VAL A 202 -6.32 -5.97 -13.15
CA VAL A 202 -6.69 -5.79 -14.57
C VAL A 202 -5.59 -5.18 -15.43
N CYS A 203 -4.71 -4.36 -14.86
CA CYS A 203 -3.69 -3.65 -15.65
C CYS A 203 -2.81 -4.58 -16.50
N HIS A 204 -2.41 -5.72 -15.94
CA HIS A 204 -1.50 -6.67 -16.61
C HIS A 204 -1.85 -8.14 -16.32
N GLY A 205 -3.04 -8.40 -15.82
CA GLY A 205 -3.56 -9.75 -15.61
C GLY A 205 -2.93 -10.55 -14.47
N SER A 206 -2.26 -9.90 -13.52
CA SER A 206 -1.72 -10.59 -12.33
C SER A 206 -2.83 -11.04 -11.40
N GLN A 207 -2.72 -12.24 -10.84
CA GLN A 207 -3.69 -12.78 -9.89
C GLN A 207 -3.02 -13.36 -8.65
N TYR A 208 -3.67 -13.19 -7.50
CA TYR A 208 -3.17 -13.62 -6.18
C TYR A 208 -4.21 -14.46 -5.45
N GLU A 209 -3.79 -15.64 -4.98
CA GLU A 209 -4.61 -16.64 -4.29
C GLU A 209 -4.71 -16.29 -2.79
N PRO A 210 -5.87 -15.80 -2.31
CA PRO A 210 -5.99 -15.38 -0.91
C PRO A 210 -6.07 -16.54 0.09
N MET A 211 -6.34 -17.77 -0.35
CA MET A 211 -6.39 -18.93 0.55
C MET A 211 -5.01 -19.54 0.81
N VAL A 212 -4.00 -19.18 0.01
CA VAL A 212 -2.63 -19.71 0.13
C VAL A 212 -1.68 -18.56 0.44
N LEU A 213 -1.33 -18.41 1.71
CA LEU A 213 -0.35 -17.42 2.14
C LEU A 213 1.05 -18.04 2.16
N ILE A 214 2.01 -17.34 1.56
CA ILE A 214 3.41 -17.75 1.47
C ILE A 214 4.33 -16.65 2.02
N VAL A 215 5.56 -17.05 2.37
CA VAL A 215 6.64 -16.09 2.66
C VAL A 215 7.27 -15.67 1.34
N ASN A 216 7.41 -14.37 1.14
CA ASN A 216 8.11 -13.78 0.00
C ASN A 216 9.13 -12.74 0.49
N VAL A 217 9.97 -12.25 -0.41
CA VAL A 217 10.91 -11.14 -0.17
C VAL A 217 10.43 -9.88 -0.90
N ASN A 218 10.46 -8.73 -0.24
CA ASN A 218 10.31 -7.43 -0.88
C ASN A 218 11.64 -7.08 -1.56
N ASP A 219 11.59 -6.87 -2.87
CA ASP A 219 12.75 -6.61 -3.72
C ASP A 219 13.42 -5.25 -3.47
N LYS A 220 12.67 -4.25 -2.96
CA LYS A 220 13.24 -2.93 -2.63
C LYS A 220 13.93 -2.90 -1.27
N SER A 221 13.37 -3.58 -0.27
CA SER A 221 13.86 -3.51 1.12
C SER A 221 14.63 -4.76 1.58
N GLY A 222 14.53 -5.87 0.86
CA GLY A 222 15.03 -7.18 1.29
C GLY A 222 14.23 -7.81 2.43
N ALA A 223 13.18 -7.14 2.94
CA ALA A 223 12.38 -7.66 4.02
C ALA A 223 11.58 -8.89 3.58
N LYS A 224 11.63 -9.95 4.37
CA LYS A 224 10.72 -11.08 4.19
C LYS A 224 9.35 -10.70 4.74
N TYR A 225 8.29 -11.09 4.04
CA TYR A 225 6.90 -10.79 4.38
C TYR A 225 5.98 -11.97 4.06
N VAL A 226 4.77 -11.97 4.61
CA VAL A 226 3.73 -12.93 4.26
C VAL A 226 2.74 -12.30 3.28
N GLY A 227 2.31 -13.03 2.26
CA GLY A 227 1.33 -12.55 1.29
C GLY A 227 0.59 -13.65 0.54
N ALA A 228 -0.47 -13.29 -0.17
CA ALA A 228 -1.21 -14.17 -1.06
C ALA A 228 -0.34 -14.59 -2.25
N GLU A 229 -0.23 -15.90 -2.49
CA GLU A 229 0.59 -16.47 -3.57
C GLU A 229 0.16 -15.93 -4.94
N ARG A 230 1.14 -15.56 -5.76
CA ARG A 230 0.88 -15.18 -7.16
C ARG A 230 0.66 -16.43 -7.99
N VAL A 231 -0.50 -16.53 -8.61
CA VAL A 231 -0.94 -17.71 -9.39
C VAL A 231 -1.07 -17.46 -10.89
N HIS A 232 -1.05 -16.19 -11.32
CA HIS A 232 -1.14 -15.82 -12.73
C HIS A 232 -0.47 -14.45 -12.99
N GLY A 233 -0.06 -14.21 -14.23
CA GLY A 233 0.43 -12.92 -14.73
C GLY A 233 1.84 -12.54 -14.27
N PRO A 234 2.29 -11.32 -14.62
CA PRO A 234 3.70 -10.92 -14.55
C PRO A 234 4.19 -10.43 -13.18
N ALA A 235 3.31 -10.28 -12.18
CA ALA A 235 3.72 -9.92 -10.84
C ALA A 235 4.82 -10.87 -10.32
N PRO A 236 5.94 -10.36 -9.78
CA PRO A 236 7.08 -11.21 -9.46
C PRO A 236 6.99 -11.90 -8.09
N ARG A 237 5.96 -11.59 -7.28
CA ARG A 237 5.89 -12.00 -5.87
C ARG A 237 4.46 -12.02 -5.32
N ALA A 238 4.33 -12.51 -4.09
CA ALA A 238 3.07 -12.52 -3.34
C ALA A 238 2.53 -11.11 -3.02
N LEU A 239 1.21 -10.94 -2.96
CA LEU A 239 0.57 -9.70 -2.51
C LEU A 239 0.57 -9.63 -0.97
N PRO A 240 1.23 -8.63 -0.34
CA PRO A 240 1.40 -8.63 1.11
C PRO A 240 0.09 -8.60 1.89
N VAL A 241 0.04 -9.37 2.96
CA VAL A 241 -1.08 -9.37 3.91
C VAL A 241 -0.89 -8.27 4.95
N ILE A 242 -1.99 -7.64 5.35
CA ILE A 242 -2.07 -6.79 6.54
C ILE A 242 -2.55 -7.68 7.70
N PRO A 243 -1.73 -7.90 8.74
CA PRO A 243 -2.20 -8.56 9.96
C PRO A 243 -3.42 -7.83 10.53
N VAL A 244 -4.39 -8.57 11.05
CA VAL A 244 -5.64 -8.01 11.56
C VAL A 244 -6.03 -8.55 12.92
N GLN A 245 -6.82 -7.76 13.61
CA GLN A 245 -7.53 -8.12 14.83
C GLN A 245 -8.92 -7.48 14.82
N ALA A 246 -9.89 -8.10 15.49
CA ALA A 246 -11.15 -7.44 15.83
C ALA A 246 -11.03 -6.66 17.16
N GLN A 247 -11.39 -5.38 17.15
CA GLN A 247 -11.60 -4.58 18.36
C GLN A 247 -13.10 -4.30 18.49
N GLY A 248 -13.78 -5.07 19.35
CA GLY A 248 -15.23 -5.19 19.29
C GLY A 248 -15.65 -5.79 17.93
N LEU A 249 -16.50 -5.08 17.18
CA LEU A 249 -16.88 -5.48 15.82
C LEU A 249 -16.01 -4.86 14.72
N ASN A 250 -15.11 -3.92 15.07
CA ASN A 250 -14.31 -3.20 14.07
C ASN A 250 -13.07 -4.01 13.71
N LEU A 251 -12.75 -4.06 12.42
CA LEU A 251 -11.52 -4.67 11.92
C LEU A 251 -10.39 -3.64 11.96
N VAL A 252 -9.29 -4.01 12.62
CA VAL A 252 -8.11 -3.16 12.84
C VAL A 252 -6.91 -3.83 12.21
N GLY A 253 -6.07 -3.05 11.52
CA GLY A 253 -4.82 -3.54 10.93
C GLY A 253 -3.63 -3.39 11.89
N GLY A 254 -2.65 -4.28 11.77
CA GLY A 254 -1.46 -4.33 12.62
C GLY A 254 -0.18 -4.30 11.81
N MET A 255 0.73 -3.40 12.16
CA MET A 255 2.01 -3.27 11.47
C MET A 255 3.05 -4.24 12.03
N ALA A 256 3.27 -5.36 11.32
CA ALA A 256 4.38 -6.27 11.63
C ALA A 256 5.74 -5.64 11.30
N ASP A 257 5.93 -5.21 10.06
CA ASP A 257 7.12 -4.46 9.60
C ASP A 257 6.69 -3.53 8.45
N PRO A 258 6.93 -2.20 8.52
CA PRO A 258 6.58 -1.28 7.45
C PRO A 258 7.24 -1.64 6.11
N ASN A 259 8.40 -2.29 6.12
CA ASN A 259 9.13 -2.67 4.91
C ASN A 259 8.41 -3.72 4.07
N TRP A 260 7.33 -4.34 4.56
CA TRP A 260 6.47 -5.23 3.77
C TRP A 260 5.72 -4.47 2.66
N TYR A 261 5.45 -3.19 2.86
CA TYR A 261 4.55 -2.38 2.02
C TYR A 261 5.26 -1.32 1.17
N VAL A 262 6.57 -1.15 1.35
CA VAL A 262 7.38 -0.18 0.61
C VAL A 262 7.92 -0.83 -0.66
N TYR A 263 7.09 -0.89 -1.70
CA TYR A 263 7.50 -1.33 -3.04
C TYR A 263 6.81 -0.60 -4.19
N CYS A 264 5.86 0.26 -3.85
CA CYS A 264 5.50 1.41 -4.64
C CYS A 264 6.40 2.53 -4.10
#